data_AF-A0A7Y2IVV0-F1
#
_entry.id   AF-A0A7Y2IVV0-F1
#
_cell.length_a   1.000
_cell.length_b   1.000
_cell.length_c   1.000
_cell.angle_alpha   90.00
_cell.angle_beta   90.00
_cell.angle_gamma   90.00
#
_symmetry.space_group_name_H-M   'P 1'
#
loop_
_entity.id
_entity.type
_entity.pdbx_description
1 polymer ?
#
loop_
_entity_poly.entity_id
_entity_poly.type
_entity_poly.pdbx_seq_one_letter_code
_entity_poly.pdbx_strand_id
1 'polypeptide(L)'
;MQSLCRDCLTQFDTGRRCTACGSPRVTSHPELFDLTIAHMDCDAFYAAVEKRDNPDLRDKPVIIGGGRRGVVSTACYIARIKGVKSAMPMFQALKLCPEAVVVRGRMD
;
A
#
# COMPACT_ATOMS: atom_id res chain seq x y z
N MET A 1 22.78 19.42 16.84
CA MET A 1 21.38 19.15 16.42
C MET A 1 21.47 18.33 15.16
N GLN A 2 20.58 17.38 14.93
CA GLN A 2 20.59 16.58 13.70
C GLN A 2 19.46 17.08 12.80
N SER A 3 19.68 17.07 11.49
CA SER A 3 18.72 17.49 10.47
C SER A 3 18.51 16.42 9.40
N LEU A 4 17.27 16.31 8.92
CA LEU A 4 16.88 15.46 7.79
C LEU A 4 16.14 16.31 6.74
N CYS A 5 16.54 16.19 5.48
CA CYS A 5 15.76 16.72 4.37
C CYS A 5 14.59 15.79 4.03
N ARG A 6 13.36 16.30 4.03
CA ARG A 6 12.15 15.51 3.74
C ARG A 6 11.93 15.21 2.25
N ASP A 7 12.73 15.80 1.36
CA ASP A 7 12.60 15.58 -0.09
C ASP A 7 13.66 14.60 -0.62
N CYS A 8 14.92 14.71 -0.19
CA CYS A 8 16.01 13.85 -0.67
C CYS A 8 16.63 12.96 0.42
N LEU A 9 16.12 13.02 1.65
CA LEU A 9 16.55 12.19 2.78
C LEU A 9 18.02 12.40 3.23
N THR A 10 18.69 13.44 2.73
CA THR A 10 20.03 13.80 3.19
C THR A 10 20.00 14.16 4.68
N GLN A 11 20.88 13.53 5.43
CA GLN A 11 21.15 13.83 6.84
C GLN A 11 22.32 14.80 6.93
N PHE A 12 22.22 15.80 7.80
CA PHE A 12 23.25 16.81 8.01
C PHE A 12 23.09 17.44 9.39
N ASP A 13 24.09 18.21 9.84
CA ASP A 13 24.08 18.75 11.21
C ASP A 13 22.97 19.80 11.40
N THR A 14 23.06 20.96 10.74
CA THR A 14 22.06 22.01 10.91
C THR A 14 22.02 22.96 9.73
N GLY A 15 20.84 23.49 9.44
CA GLY A 15 20.66 24.46 8.38
C GLY A 15 19.19 24.72 8.07
N ARG A 16 18.91 25.91 7.50
CA ARG A 16 17.57 26.27 7.01
C ARG A 16 17.23 25.61 5.67
N ARG A 17 18.23 25.05 4.99
CA ARG A 17 18.12 24.39 3.69
C ARG A 17 19.00 23.15 3.66
N CYS A 18 18.57 22.15 2.91
CA CYS A 18 19.36 20.95 2.66
C CYS A 18 20.67 21.29 1.94
N THR A 19 21.79 20.73 2.41
CA THR A 19 23.12 20.92 1.82
C THR A 19 23.29 20.22 0.47
N ALA A 20 22.48 19.20 0.17
CA ALA A 20 22.55 18.44 -1.08
C ALA A 20 21.62 18.99 -2.18
N CYS A 21 20.37 19.32 -1.84
CA CYS A 21 19.35 19.71 -2.84
C CYS A 21 18.80 21.13 -2.68
N GLY A 22 19.22 21.88 -1.65
CA GLY A 22 18.74 23.24 -1.39
C GLY A 22 17.29 23.36 -0.90
N SER A 23 16.57 22.22 -0.76
CA SER A 23 15.18 22.22 -0.28
C SER A 23 15.04 22.88 1.09
N PRO A 24 14.00 23.69 1.31
CA PRO A 24 13.68 24.25 2.62
C PRO A 24 12.94 23.25 3.54
N ARG A 25 12.55 22.06 3.06
CA ARG A 25 11.80 21.07 3.84
C ARG A 25 12.73 20.26 4.72
N VAL A 26 13.22 20.91 5.77
CA VAL A 26 14.15 20.34 6.75
C VAL A 26 13.42 20.10 8.08
N THR A 27 13.64 18.94 8.67
CA THR A 27 13.26 18.63 10.05
C THR A 27 14.53 18.53 10.89
N SER A 28 14.57 19.22 12.03
CA SER A 28 15.73 19.21 12.93
C SER A 28 15.30 18.90 14.35
N HIS A 29 15.95 17.94 14.98
CA HIS A 29 15.74 17.60 16.39
C HIS A 29 17.05 17.05 16.97
N PRO A 30 17.38 17.30 18.25
CA PRO A 30 18.55 16.68 18.88
C PRO A 30 18.51 15.15 18.85
N GLU A 31 17.32 14.58 19.00
CA GLU A 31 17.06 13.13 19.12
C GLU A 31 16.47 12.52 17.84
N LEU A 32 16.70 13.15 16.67
CA LEU A 32 15.99 12.81 15.42
C LEU A 32 16.14 11.34 15.01
N PHE A 33 17.28 10.73 15.33
CA PHE A 33 17.62 9.35 14.99
C PHE A 33 17.76 8.44 16.22
N ASP A 34 17.32 8.88 17.40
CA ASP A 34 17.51 8.13 18.64
C ASP A 34 16.54 6.95 18.76
N LEU A 35 15.35 7.07 18.16
CA LEU A 35 14.35 6.01 18.14
C LEU A 35 14.49 5.12 16.90
N THR A 36 14.45 3.80 17.13
CA THR A 36 14.26 2.85 16.04
C THR A 36 12.79 2.82 15.62
N ILE A 37 12.52 3.11 14.34
CA ILE A 37 11.17 3.12 13.77
C ILE A 37 11.06 1.97 12.77
N ALA A 38 10.01 1.15 12.93
CA ALA A 38 9.65 0.11 11.97
C ALA A 38 8.24 0.34 11.42
N HIS A 39 8.08 0.21 10.10
CA HIS A 39 6.77 0.21 9.44
C HIS A 39 6.41 -1.21 9.05
N MET A 40 5.25 -1.69 9.50
CA MET A 40 4.72 -3.02 9.15
C MET A 40 3.46 -2.84 8.29
N ASP A 41 3.40 -3.54 7.16
CA ASP A 41 2.26 -3.56 6.26
C ASP A 41 1.89 -5.01 5.94
N CYS A 42 0.60 -5.30 5.88
CA CYS A 42 0.10 -6.63 5.59
C CYS A 42 -0.14 -6.82 4.08
N ASP A 43 0.59 -7.76 3.49
CA ASP A 43 0.50 -8.06 2.06
C ASP A 43 -0.92 -8.48 1.62
N ALA A 44 -1.50 -7.69 0.71
CA ALA A 44 -2.84 -7.92 0.16
C ALA A 44 -3.90 -8.25 1.24
N PHE A 45 -3.84 -7.57 2.39
CA PHE A 45 -4.45 -7.97 3.66
C PHE A 45 -5.80 -8.70 3.58
N TYR A 46 -6.89 -8.04 3.15
CA TYR A 46 -8.20 -8.70 3.12
C TYR A 46 -8.26 -9.91 2.18
N ALA A 47 -7.57 -9.88 1.04
CA ALA A 47 -7.52 -11.01 0.13
C ALA A 47 -6.71 -12.18 0.71
N ALA A 48 -5.66 -11.88 1.50
CA ALA A 48 -4.88 -12.88 2.20
C ALA A 48 -5.70 -13.58 3.30
N VAL A 49 -6.51 -12.82 4.05
CA VAL A 49 -7.44 -13.38 5.06
C VAL A 49 -8.44 -14.33 4.40
N GLU A 50 -9.11 -13.90 3.32
CA GLU A 50 -10.08 -14.76 2.62
C GLU A 50 -9.44 -16.03 2.02
N LYS A 51 -8.21 -15.94 1.49
CA LYS A 51 -7.48 -17.12 0.98
C LYS A 51 -6.99 -18.06 2.08
N ARG A 52 -6.70 -17.53 3.27
CA ARG A 52 -6.33 -18.35 4.44
C ARG A 52 -7.54 -19.13 4.92
N ASP A 53 -8.68 -18.45 5.07
CA ASP A 53 -9.90 -19.03 5.64
C ASP A 53 -10.64 -19.95 4.67
N ASN A 54 -10.50 -19.71 3.36
CA ASN A 54 -11.04 -20.54 2.30
C ASN A 54 -9.93 -21.06 1.37
N PRO A 55 -9.42 -22.29 1.59
CA PRO A 55 -8.37 -22.88 0.78
C PRO A 55 -8.69 -22.99 -0.73
N ASP A 56 -9.97 -23.05 -1.12
CA ASP A 56 -10.38 -23.11 -2.54
C ASP A 56 -10.08 -21.83 -3.31
N LEU A 57 -9.70 -20.75 -2.60
CA LEU A 57 -9.31 -19.47 -3.19
C LEU A 57 -7.79 -19.33 -3.39
N ARG A 58 -6.97 -20.25 -2.85
CA ARG A 58 -5.50 -20.11 -2.79
C ARG A 58 -4.88 -19.78 -4.14
N ASP A 59 -5.24 -20.54 -5.17
CA ASP A 59 -4.68 -20.40 -6.52
C ASP A 59 -5.57 -19.58 -7.48
N LYS A 60 -6.63 -18.96 -6.96
CA LYS A 60 -7.56 -18.16 -7.76
C LYS A 60 -7.21 -16.68 -7.72
N PRO A 61 -7.50 -15.91 -8.79
CA PRO A 61 -7.52 -14.47 -8.72
C PRO A 61 -8.69 -14.01 -7.85
N VAL A 62 -8.39 -13.44 -6.69
CA VAL A 62 -9.36 -12.94 -5.72
C VAL A 62 -9.35 -11.42 -5.70
N ILE A 63 -10.54 -10.83 -5.76
CA ILE A 63 -10.81 -9.40 -5.64
C ILE A 63 -11.74 -9.19 -4.45
N ILE A 64 -11.32 -8.36 -3.50
CA ILE A 64 -12.17 -7.90 -2.41
C ILE A 64 -12.84 -6.59 -2.82
N GLY A 65 -14.16 -6.56 -2.81
CA GLY A 65 -14.93 -5.38 -3.21
C GLY A 65 -16.35 -5.76 -3.64
N GLY A 66 -16.94 -4.92 -4.50
CA GLY A 66 -18.27 -5.17 -5.07
C GLY A 66 -19.23 -4.01 -4.91
N GLY A 67 -20.49 -4.24 -5.30
CA GLY A 67 -21.55 -3.22 -5.36
C GLY A 67 -21.74 -2.63 -6.76
N ARG A 68 -22.93 -2.07 -7.03
CA ARG A 68 -23.39 -1.62 -8.37
C ARG A 68 -22.51 -0.51 -8.99
N ARG A 69 -21.78 0.24 -8.16
CA ARG A 69 -20.76 1.23 -8.55
C ARG A 69 -19.53 1.12 -7.65
N GLY A 70 -19.19 -0.12 -7.30
CA GLY A 70 -18.10 -0.43 -6.38
C GLY A 70 -16.71 -0.24 -6.99
N VAL A 71 -15.74 -0.17 -6.09
CA VAL A 71 -14.32 -0.24 -6.42
C VAL A 71 -13.70 -1.46 -5.74
N VAL A 72 -12.54 -1.87 -6.24
CA VAL A 72 -11.69 -2.88 -5.60
C VAL A 72 -11.13 -2.30 -4.31
N SER A 73 -11.45 -2.91 -3.16
CA SER A 73 -10.81 -2.58 -1.89
C SER A 73 -9.35 -3.07 -1.89
N THR A 74 -9.15 -4.33 -2.24
CA THR A 74 -7.83 -4.92 -2.50
C THR A 74 -7.98 -6.13 -3.42
N ALA A 75 -6.88 -6.59 -4.00
CA ALA A 75 -6.83 -7.79 -4.81
C ALA A 75 -5.56 -8.58 -4.47
N CYS A 76 -5.62 -9.91 -4.56
CA CYS A 76 -4.45 -10.76 -4.39
C CYS A 76 -3.46 -10.59 -5.56
N TYR A 77 -2.22 -11.03 -5.37
CA TYR A 77 -1.17 -10.89 -6.38
C TYR A 77 -1.51 -11.51 -7.74
N ILE A 78 -2.23 -12.64 -7.78
CA ILE A 78 -2.66 -13.29 -9.04
C ILE A 78 -3.53 -12.33 -9.88
N ALA A 79 -4.45 -11.60 -9.24
CA ALA A 79 -5.26 -10.59 -9.91
C ALA A 79 -4.45 -9.32 -10.25
N ARG A 80 -3.49 -8.94 -9.41
CA ARG A 80 -2.61 -7.78 -9.66
C ARG A 80 -1.69 -7.98 -10.87
N ILE A 81 -1.22 -9.20 -11.11
CA ILE A 81 -0.44 -9.54 -12.32
C ILE A 81 -1.22 -9.22 -13.60
N LYS A 82 -2.55 -9.36 -13.56
CA LYS A 82 -3.46 -9.01 -14.67
C LYS A 82 -3.81 -7.53 -14.74
N GLY A 83 -3.22 -6.70 -13.86
CA GLY A 83 -3.39 -5.25 -13.86
C GLY A 83 -4.48 -4.73 -12.91
N VAL A 84 -5.16 -5.59 -12.14
CA VAL A 84 -6.14 -5.14 -11.13
C VAL A 84 -5.43 -4.39 -10.01
N LYS A 85 -5.98 -3.24 -9.60
CA LYS A 85 -5.42 -2.38 -8.54
C LYS A 85 -6.50 -1.98 -7.54
N SER A 86 -6.08 -1.64 -6.32
CA SER A 86 -6.97 -1.00 -5.35
C SER A 86 -7.55 0.31 -5.90
N ALA A 87 -8.76 0.65 -5.47
CA ALA A 87 -9.58 1.77 -5.95
C ALA A 87 -10.00 1.70 -7.43
N MET A 88 -9.63 0.65 -8.18
CA MET A 88 -10.11 0.44 -9.55
C MET A 88 -11.62 0.18 -9.56
N PRO A 89 -12.40 0.77 -10.48
CA PRO A 89 -13.80 0.43 -10.67
C PRO A 89 -13.98 -1.07 -10.96
N MET A 90 -14.95 -1.72 -10.30
CA MET A 90 -15.14 -3.17 -10.42
C MET A 90 -15.35 -3.64 -11.87
N PHE A 91 -16.04 -2.84 -12.70
CA PHE A 91 -16.24 -3.19 -14.11
C PHE A 91 -14.93 -3.20 -14.92
N GLN A 92 -13.95 -2.36 -14.58
CA GLN A 92 -12.64 -2.39 -15.22
C GLN A 92 -11.81 -3.57 -14.71
N ALA A 93 -11.87 -3.83 -13.40
CA ALA A 93 -11.17 -4.96 -12.80
C ALA A 93 -11.64 -6.30 -13.41
N LEU A 94 -12.94 -6.48 -13.62
CA LEU A 94 -13.52 -7.67 -14.25
C LEU A 94 -13.26 -7.73 -15.77
N LYS A 95 -13.02 -6.61 -16.44
CA LYS A 95 -12.55 -6.62 -17.84
C LYS A 95 -11.10 -7.13 -17.93
N LEU A 96 -10.25 -6.77 -16.98
CA LEU A 96 -8.85 -7.20 -16.91
C LEU A 96 -8.70 -8.66 -16.42
N CYS A 97 -9.59 -9.08 -15.52
CA CYS A 97 -9.55 -10.39 -14.88
C CYS A 97 -10.97 -11.00 -14.84
N PRO A 98 -11.49 -11.48 -15.99
CA PRO A 98 -12.88 -11.98 -16.09
C PRO A 98 -13.17 -13.20 -15.22
N GLU A 99 -12.16 -14.01 -14.93
CA GLU A 99 -12.25 -15.20 -14.09
C GLU A 99 -12.03 -14.93 -12.59
N ALA A 100 -11.90 -13.65 -12.19
CA ALA A 100 -11.73 -13.28 -10.79
C ALA A 100 -12.91 -13.70 -9.92
N VAL A 101 -12.60 -14.29 -8.77
CA VAL A 101 -13.58 -14.50 -7.70
C VAL A 101 -13.71 -13.20 -6.92
N VAL A 102 -14.89 -12.60 -6.98
CA VAL A 102 -15.22 -11.39 -6.21
C VAL A 102 -15.79 -11.79 -4.85
N VAL A 103 -15.14 -11.34 -3.78
CA VAL A 103 -15.57 -11.59 -2.40
C VAL A 103 -15.96 -10.26 -1.75
N ARG A 104 -17.10 -10.24 -1.09
CA ARG A 104 -17.52 -9.09 -0.27
C ARG A 104 -16.68 -9.08 1.00
N GLY A 105 -16.06 -7.94 1.32
CA GLY A 105 -15.26 -7.81 2.54
C GLY A 105 -16.07 -8.11 3.80
N ARG A 106 -15.52 -8.93 4.69
CA ARG A 106 -15.99 -9.17 6.07
C ARG A 106 -15.17 -8.28 6.99
N MET A 107 -15.83 -7.43 7.77
CA MET A 107 -15.18 -6.38 8.58
C MET A 107 -15.38 -6.58 10.10
N ASP A 108 -15.98 -7.71 10.48
CA ASP A 108 -16.21 -8.10 11.87
C ASP A 108 -15.02 -8.88 12.44
#